data_AF-A0A6N4SNZ3-F1
#
_entry.id   AF-A0A6N4SNZ3-F1
#
_cell.length_a   1.000
_cell.length_b   1.000
_cell.length_c   1.000
_cell.angle_alpha   90.00
_cell.angle_beta   90.00
_cell.angle_gamma   90.00
#
_symmetry.space_group_name_H-M   'P 1'
#
loop_
_entity.id
_entity.type
_entity.pdbx_description
1 polymer ?
#
loop_
_entity_poly.entity_id
_entity_poly.type
_entity_poly.pdbx_seq_one_letter_code
_entity_poly.pdbx_strand_id
1 'polypeptide(L)' 'MPQQDDLYDILFDEIKKDRDVKDKAPLLGDLFMINEEAETKAKKIAAYDRLIKYFSHRAKWDEEIIQYLSNRYAQIK' A
#
# COMPACT_ATOMS: atom_id res chain seq x y z
N MET A 1 -6.05 17.10 -5.92
CA MET A 1 -5.45 15.78 -5.66
C MET A 1 -5.39 15.60 -4.15
N PRO A 2 -5.73 14.42 -3.60
CA PRO A 2 -5.59 14.17 -2.17
C PRO A 2 -4.13 14.38 -1.75
N GLN A 3 -3.91 14.94 -0.57
CA GLN A 3 -2.56 15.07 -0.01
C GLN A 3 -2.05 13.66 0.35
N GLN A 4 -0.73 13.48 0.45
CA GLN A 4 -0.11 12.16 0.71
C GLN A 4 -0.69 11.46 1.95
N ASP A 5 -1.08 12.24 2.97
CA ASP A 5 -1.69 11.74 4.21
C ASP A 5 -3.08 11.12 3.97
N ASP A 6 -3.88 11.72 3.08
CA ASP A 6 -5.24 11.24 2.78
C ASP A 6 -5.21 9.82 2.19
N LEU A 7 -4.21 9.51 1.37
CA LEU A 7 -4.15 8.26 0.64
C LEU A 7 -3.52 7.12 1.46
N TYR A 8 -2.60 7.44 2.37
CA TYR A 8 -2.15 6.49 3.39
C TYR A 8 -3.30 6.07 4.30
N ASP A 9 -4.08 7.04 4.79
CA ASP A 9 -5.23 6.79 5.65
C ASP A 9 -6.29 5.95 4.94
N ILE A 10 -6.58 6.24 3.67
CA ILE A 10 -7.45 5.39 2.84
C ILE A 10 -6.93 3.96 2.78
N LEU A 11 -5.67 3.73 2.41
CA LEU A 11 -5.12 2.38 2.30
C LEU A 11 -5.17 1.61 3.63
N PHE A 12 -4.86 2.30 4.73
CA PHE A 12 -4.86 1.76 6.08
C PHE A 12 -6.27 1.34 6.54
N ASP A 13 -7.25 2.22 6.36
CA ASP A 13 -8.65 1.97 6.70
C ASP A 13 -9.22 0.79 5.93
N GLU A 14 -8.86 0.71 4.66
CA GLU A 14 -9.44 -0.19 3.70
C GLU A 14 -8.86 -1.61 3.95
N ILE A 15 -7.58 -1.73 4.36
CA ILE A 15 -7.02 -3.00 4.89
C ILE A 15 -7.70 -3.39 6.19
N LYS A 16 -7.95 -2.45 7.10
CA LYS A 16 -8.65 -2.72 8.36
C LYS A 16 -10.08 -3.22 8.16
N LYS A 17 -10.77 -2.72 7.14
CA LYS A 17 -12.15 -3.10 6.80
C LYS A 17 -12.23 -4.42 6.03
N ASP A 18 -11.14 -4.90 5.44
CA ASP A 18 -11.12 -6.16 4.70
C ASP A 18 -11.40 -7.36 5.62
N ARG A 19 -12.56 -7.98 5.45
CA ARG A 19 -13.01 -9.11 6.27
C ARG A 19 -12.43 -10.45 5.84
N ASP A 20 -11.88 -10.53 4.62
CA ASP A 20 -11.32 -11.77 4.08
C ASP A 20 -9.89 -11.99 4.57
N VAL A 21 -9.20 -10.93 5.01
CA VAL A 21 -7.87 -11.03 5.62
C VAL A 21 -7.99 -11.30 7.12
N LYS A 22 -7.66 -12.54 7.51
CA LYS A 22 -7.59 -12.95 8.92
C LYS A 22 -6.47 -12.24 9.68
N ASP A 23 -5.27 -12.17 9.10
CA ASP A 23 -4.12 -11.47 9.69
C ASP A 23 -3.70 -10.29 8.81
N LYS A 24 -3.96 -9.08 9.31
CA LYS A 24 -3.69 -7.82 8.62
C LYS A 24 -2.32 -7.25 8.97
N ALA A 25 -1.66 -7.77 10.02
CA ALA A 25 -0.42 -7.20 10.51
C ALA A 25 0.68 -7.11 9.44
N PRO A 26 0.87 -8.12 8.55
CA PRO A 26 1.86 -8.02 7.49
C PRO A 26 1.61 -6.86 6.51
N LEU A 27 0.35 -6.66 6.11
CA LEU A 27 -0.03 -5.60 5.16
C LEU A 27 0.10 -4.21 5.77
N LEU A 28 -0.28 -4.07 7.03
CA LEU A 28 -0.09 -2.81 7.77
C LEU A 28 1.40 -2.51 7.99
N GLY A 29 2.22 -3.54 8.24
CA GLY A 29 3.67 -3.42 8.31
C GLY A 29 4.29 -2.97 6.99
N ASP A 30 3.83 -3.53 5.87
CA ASP A 30 4.27 -3.09 4.54
C ASP A 30 3.88 -1.63 4.26
N LEU A 31 2.69 -1.19 4.68
CA LEU A 31 2.24 0.20 4.58
C LEU A 31 3.13 1.15 5.38
N PHE A 32 3.46 0.78 6.61
CA PHE A 32 4.38 1.57 7.43
C PHE A 32 5.76 1.66 6.77
N MET A 33 6.24 0.53 6.24
CA MET A 33 7.56 0.41 5.62
C MET A 33 7.74 1.31 4.38
N ILE A 34 6.70 1.46 3.55
CA ILE A 34 6.78 2.34 2.37
C ILE A 34 6.83 3.82 2.76
N ASN A 35 6.28 4.19 3.93
CA ASN A 35 6.24 5.57 4.41
C ASN A 35 7.44 5.94 5.31
N GLU A 36 8.15 4.94 5.85
CA GLU A 36 9.30 5.14 6.75
C GLU A 36 10.51 5.74 6.02
N GLU A 37 10.91 6.97 6.33
CA GLU A 37 12.00 7.66 5.62
C GLU A 37 13.35 6.96 5.77
N ALA A 38 13.63 6.41 6.96
CA ALA A 38 14.90 5.73 7.25
C ALA A 38 15.04 4.35 6.60
N GLU A 39 13.98 3.83 5.98
CA GLU A 39 13.98 2.48 5.43
C GLU A 39 14.66 2.39 4.05
N THR A 40 15.34 1.27 3.81
CA THR A 40 16.09 1.06 2.58
C THR A 40 15.18 0.96 1.35
N LYS A 41 15.66 1.49 0.22
CA LYS A 41 14.98 1.39 -1.10
C LYS A 41 14.56 -0.05 -1.43
N ALA A 42 15.41 -1.03 -1.17
CA ALA A 42 15.13 -2.43 -1.46
C ALA A 42 13.93 -2.99 -0.68
N LYS A 43 13.83 -2.66 0.62
CA LYS A 43 12.68 -3.07 1.44
C LYS A 43 11.41 -2.33 1.06
N LYS A 44 11.50 -1.04 0.73
CA LYS A 44 10.35 -0.28 0.20
C LYS A 44 9.81 -0.91 -1.07
N ILE A 45 10.68 -1.26 -2.01
CA ILE A 45 10.31 -1.97 -3.26
C ILE A 45 9.57 -3.27 -2.94
N ALA A 46 10.11 -4.10 -2.06
CA ALA A 46 9.47 -5.36 -1.68
C ALA A 46 8.09 -5.16 -1.01
N ALA A 47 7.95 -4.13 -0.16
CA ALA A 47 6.68 -3.79 0.46
C ALA A 47 5.65 -3.28 -0.56
N TYR A 48 6.06 -2.42 -1.51
CA TYR A 48 5.20 -1.99 -2.62
C TYR A 48 4.74 -3.17 -3.48
N ASP A 49 5.63 -4.10 -3.84
CA ASP A 49 5.28 -5.28 -4.62
C ASP A 49 4.20 -6.13 -3.92
N ARG A 50 4.31 -6.30 -2.59
CA ARG A 50 3.31 -7.01 -1.78
C ARG A 50 1.99 -6.27 -1.71
N LEU A 51 2.00 -4.96 -1.48
CA LEU A 51 0.79 -4.12 -1.41
C LEU A 51 0.06 -4.08 -2.77
N ILE A 52 0.78 -3.82 -3.86
CA ILE A 52 0.22 -3.81 -5.23
C ILE A 52 -0.40 -5.17 -5.55
N LYS A 53 0.32 -6.27 -5.26
CA LYS A 53 -0.21 -7.61 -5.45
C LYS A 53 -1.45 -7.85 -4.59
N TYR A 54 -1.48 -7.38 -3.35
CA TYR A 54 -2.63 -7.54 -2.50
C TYR A 54 -3.86 -6.81 -3.06
N PHE A 55 -3.74 -5.52 -3.38
CA PHE A 55 -4.85 -4.72 -3.87
C PHE A 55 -5.30 -5.10 -5.29
N SER A 56 -4.41 -5.63 -6.13
CA SER A 56 -4.76 -6.06 -7.50
C SER A 56 -5.70 -7.25 -7.57
N HIS A 57 -5.78 -8.07 -6.52
CA HIS A 57 -6.70 -9.21 -6.49
C HIS A 57 -8.07 -8.84 -5.90
N ARG A 58 -8.28 -7.57 -5.53
CA ARG A 58 -9.52 -7.14 -4.91
C ARG A 58 -10.35 -6.33 -5.90
N ALA A 59 -11.41 -6.95 -6.42
CA ALA A 59 -12.34 -6.34 -7.37
C ALA A 59 -13.04 -5.07 -6.88
N LYS A 60 -13.00 -4.80 -5.56
CA LYS A 60 -13.64 -3.65 -4.91
C LYS A 60 -12.75 -2.43 -4.77
N TRP A 61 -11.48 -2.57 -5.09
CA TRP A 61 -10.47 -1.55 -4.82
C TRP A 61 -10.25 -0.74 -6.08
N ASP A 62 -10.47 0.55 -5.93
CA ASP A 62 -10.51 1.51 -7.03
C ASP A 62 -9.19 1.48 -7.82
N GLU A 63 -9.27 1.63 -9.13
CA GLU A 63 -8.09 1.70 -10.01
C GLU A 63 -7.12 2.78 -9.50
N GLU A 64 -7.65 3.82 -8.84
CA GLU A 64 -6.88 4.90 -8.19
C GLU A 64 -5.88 4.39 -7.13
N ILE A 65 -6.22 3.39 -6.32
CA ILE A 65 -5.33 2.86 -5.27
C ILE A 65 -4.15 2.12 -5.92
N ILE A 66 -4.44 1.29 -6.92
CA ILE A 66 -3.40 0.55 -7.66
C ILE A 66 -2.53 1.54 -8.44
N GLN A 67 -3.13 2.54 -9.08
CA GLN A 67 -2.44 3.59 -9.82
C GLN A 67 -1.50 4.39 -8.89
N TYR A 68 -1.97 4.78 -7.71
CA TYR A 68 -1.16 5.48 -6.72
C TYR A 68 0.06 4.67 -6.30
N LEU A 69 -0.14 3.41 -5.88
CA LEU A 69 0.94 2.55 -5.43
C LEU A 69 1.95 2.28 -6.56
N SER A 70 1.45 2.05 -7.78
CA SER A 70 2.29 1.81 -8.96
C SER A 70 3.10 3.03 -9.36
N ASN A 71 2.52 4.23 -9.33
CA ASN A 71 3.22 5.49 -9.63
C ASN A 71 4.34 5.74 -8.62
N ARG A 72 4.07 5.53 -7.33
CA ARG A 72 5.07 5.69 -6.27
C ARG A 72 6.18 4.65 -6.38
N TYR A 73 5.81 3.41 -6.66
CA TYR A 73 6.76 2.32 -6.93
C TYR A 73 7.69 2.65 -8.11
N ALA A 74 7.16 3.23 -9.19
CA ALA A 74 7.95 3.65 -10.34
C ALA A 74 8.94 4.80 -10.02
N GLN A 75 8.60 5.69 -9.09
CA GLN A 75 9.49 6.81 -8.68
C GLN A 75 10.69 6.34 -7.84
N ILE A 76 10.54 5.26 -7.10
CA ILE A 76 11.62 4.73 -6.26
C ILE A 76 12.47 3.66 -6.97
N LYS A 77 12.00 3.07 -8.07
CA LYS A 77 12.73 2.03 -8.83
C LYS A 77 13.84 2.63 -9.68
#